data_AF-A0A0D9QJW7-F1
#
_entry.id   AF-A0A0D9QJW7-F1
#
_cell.length_a   1.000
_cell.length_b   1.000
_cell.length_c   1.000
_cell.angle_alpha   90.00
_cell.angle_beta   90.00
_cell.angle_gamma   90.00
#
_symmetry.space_group_name_H-M   'P 1'
#
loop_
_entity.id
_entity.type
_entity.pdbx_description
1 polymer ?
#
loop_
_entity_poly.entity_id
_entity_poly.type
_entity_poly.pdbx_seq_one_letter_code
_entity_poly.pdbx_strand_id
1 'polypeptide(L)'
;MVSPKSIILFVLSSACLLSDISPSIQYEHSSSTPDLTNPVEAEQEYEANNVNLIEEQNKNWMMKLEGEWKDFTSSLENDKIIWIQEKDKEWEQWLEIMQEKWTHFDKNLNPTYKNYILKKSSEWDNVDWEYWANTEWHELMEKDWKNWMYGNKLSLNKLIDNKWINWSNEKMAEWLIQELNDEKGSYTQTTQNGELTSTEENNENVSSLNNKIFSKNEQWENWTDKKEKLIKKIKNSIWSEWKNNKYASFNQWRQCFIKKWIREKQWEIMVNNEEN
;
A
#
# COMPACT_ATOMS: atom_id res chain seq x y z
N MET A 1 7.39 3.52 -3.90
CA MET A 1 6.80 4.77 -3.41
C MET A 1 5.70 5.15 -4.37
N VAL A 2 4.45 4.83 -4.06
CA VAL A 2 3.30 5.36 -4.79
C VAL A 2 3.07 6.76 -4.22
N SER A 3 3.09 7.77 -5.09
CA SER A 3 2.95 9.17 -4.70
C SER A 3 1.54 9.43 -4.14
N PRO A 4 1.37 10.31 -3.14
CA PRO A 4 0.05 10.80 -2.69
C PRO A 4 -0.83 11.31 -3.83
N LYS A 5 -0.23 11.63 -4.98
CA LYS A 5 -0.89 12.09 -6.20
C LYS A 5 -1.78 11.03 -6.89
N SER A 6 -1.58 9.73 -6.63
CA SER A 6 -2.41 8.68 -7.28
C SER A 6 -3.83 8.59 -6.74
N ILE A 7 -4.04 8.94 -5.47
CA ILE A 7 -5.38 8.97 -4.86
C ILE A 7 -6.13 10.24 -5.33
N ILE A 8 -5.43 11.36 -5.47
CA ILE A 8 -5.97 12.63 -6.00
C ILE A 8 -6.50 12.48 -7.45
N LEU A 9 -5.84 11.65 -8.27
CA LEU A 9 -6.20 11.49 -9.69
C LEU A 9 -7.51 10.71 -9.92
N PHE A 10 -7.94 9.86 -8.97
CA PHE A 10 -9.21 9.14 -9.11
C PHE A 10 -10.41 9.98 -8.63
N VAL A 11 -10.23 10.79 -7.58
CA VAL A 11 -11.27 11.68 -7.01
C VAL A 11 -11.71 12.76 -8.00
N LEU A 12 -10.80 13.28 -8.83
CA LEU A 12 -11.16 14.25 -9.89
C LEU A 12 -11.97 13.63 -11.04
N SER A 13 -11.87 12.31 -11.26
CA SER A 13 -12.66 11.64 -12.30
C SER A 13 -14.13 11.47 -11.91
N SER A 14 -14.43 11.39 -10.61
CA SER A 14 -15.79 11.18 -10.10
C SER A 14 -16.67 12.42 -10.29
N ALA A 15 -16.09 13.62 -10.15
CA ALA A 15 -16.78 14.88 -10.39
C ALA A 15 -17.14 15.10 -11.87
N CYS A 16 -16.31 14.62 -12.80
CA CYS A 16 -16.58 14.75 -14.25
C CYS A 16 -17.62 13.74 -14.78
N LEU A 17 -17.83 12.60 -14.12
CA LEU A 17 -18.81 11.60 -14.58
C LEU A 17 -20.27 11.96 -14.24
N LEU A 18 -20.48 12.91 -13.33
CA LEU A 18 -21.82 13.30 -12.86
C LEU A 18 -22.45 14.46 -13.67
N SER A 19 -21.72 15.10 -14.59
CA SER A 19 -22.27 16.18 -15.43
C SER A 19 -23.08 15.70 -16.65
N ASP A 20 -23.05 14.40 -16.97
CA ASP A 20 -23.54 13.88 -18.27
C ASP A 20 -24.88 13.11 -18.21
N ILE A 21 -25.56 13.05 -17.06
CA ILE A 21 -26.85 12.33 -16.95
C ILE A 21 -28.01 13.33 -17.04
N SER A 22 -28.58 13.48 -18.25
CA SER A 22 -29.78 14.29 -18.51
C SER A 22 -31.04 13.42 -18.45
N PRO A 23 -32.09 13.75 -17.66
CA PRO A 23 -33.30 12.94 -17.57
C PRO A 23 -34.41 13.48 -18.48
N SER A 24 -34.89 12.63 -19.39
CA SER A 24 -36.21 12.78 -20.01
C SER A 24 -37.11 11.64 -19.57
N ILE A 25 -38.37 11.95 -19.24
CA ILE A 25 -39.62 11.23 -19.58
C ILE A 25 -40.76 11.72 -18.65
N GLN A 26 -41.87 12.14 -19.28
CA GLN A 26 -43.10 12.64 -18.68
C GLN A 26 -44.10 11.51 -18.38
N TYR A 27 -44.95 11.66 -17.35
CA TYR A 27 -46.31 11.11 -17.31
C TYR A 27 -47.22 11.95 -16.39
N GLU A 28 -48.42 12.26 -16.87
CA GLU A 28 -49.52 12.96 -16.18
C GLU A 28 -50.38 11.98 -15.34
N HIS A 29 -50.83 12.37 -14.13
CA HIS A 29 -52.27 12.45 -13.78
C HIS A 29 -52.58 12.98 -12.34
N SER A 30 -53.50 13.96 -12.29
CA SER A 30 -54.51 14.42 -11.30
C SER A 30 -54.34 14.31 -9.76
N SER A 31 -54.15 15.48 -9.14
CA SER A 31 -54.92 16.18 -8.06
C SER A 31 -55.43 15.46 -6.79
N SER A 32 -55.07 15.98 -5.60
CA SER A 32 -55.93 16.83 -4.72
C SER A 32 -55.23 17.20 -3.37
N THR A 33 -55.29 18.49 -3.00
CA THR A 33 -54.83 19.12 -1.73
C THR A 33 -55.98 19.20 -0.69
N PRO A 34 -55.76 19.31 0.65
CA PRO A 34 -55.22 20.50 1.39
C PRO A 34 -54.40 20.13 2.67
N ASP A 35 -53.85 20.99 3.55
CA ASP A 35 -54.04 22.39 3.96
C ASP A 35 -52.79 22.91 4.73
N LEU A 36 -52.61 24.23 4.82
CA LEU A 36 -51.43 24.97 5.28
C LEU A 36 -51.23 25.03 6.81
N THR A 37 -49.96 24.93 7.24
CA THR A 37 -49.44 25.53 8.48
C THR A 37 -48.15 26.32 8.15
N ASN A 38 -47.89 27.42 8.87
CA ASN A 38 -46.87 28.46 8.57
C ASN A 38 -45.55 27.93 7.93
N PRO A 39 -45.21 28.36 6.70
CA PRO A 39 -44.09 27.76 5.94
C PRO A 39 -42.70 28.06 6.51
N VAL A 40 -42.49 29.23 7.13
CA VAL A 40 -41.15 29.68 7.57
C VAL A 40 -40.64 28.94 8.81
N GLU A 41 -41.51 28.60 9.77
CA GLU A 41 -41.13 27.79 10.94
C GLU A 41 -40.92 26.32 10.56
N ALA A 42 -41.71 25.82 9.60
CA ALA A 42 -41.56 24.46 9.07
C ALA A 42 -40.26 24.28 8.27
N GLU A 43 -39.85 25.27 7.48
CA GLU A 43 -38.59 25.26 6.71
C GLU A 43 -37.36 25.25 7.63
N GLN A 44 -37.34 26.08 8.67
CA GLN A 44 -36.21 26.15 9.63
C GLN A 44 -36.09 24.88 10.47
N GLU A 45 -37.21 24.29 10.89
CA GLU A 45 -37.23 23.04 11.64
C GLU A 45 -36.83 21.85 10.75
N TYR A 46 -37.18 21.86 9.47
CA TYR A 46 -36.77 20.86 8.49
C TYR A 46 -35.26 20.93 8.18
N GLU A 47 -34.70 22.12 7.96
CA GLU A 47 -33.26 22.30 7.76
C GLU A 47 -32.44 21.84 8.97
N ALA A 48 -32.84 22.24 10.19
CA ALA A 48 -32.15 21.84 11.41
C ALA A 48 -32.22 20.33 11.65
N ASN A 49 -33.37 19.70 11.38
CA ASN A 49 -33.53 18.25 11.47
C ASN A 49 -32.69 17.50 10.42
N ASN A 50 -32.62 18.02 9.18
CA ASN A 50 -31.81 17.43 8.11
C ASN A 50 -30.31 17.51 8.43
N VAL A 51 -29.83 18.63 8.96
CA VAL A 51 -28.43 18.79 9.41
C VAL A 51 -28.09 17.78 10.52
N ASN A 52 -28.97 17.62 11.53
CA ASN A 52 -28.77 16.63 12.60
C ASN A 52 -28.74 15.19 12.07
N LEU A 53 -29.61 14.85 11.12
CA LEU A 53 -29.71 13.50 10.55
C LEU A 53 -28.47 13.17 9.71
N ILE A 54 -27.94 14.13 8.96
CA ILE A 54 -26.67 14.02 8.20
C ILE A 54 -25.49 13.83 9.16
N GLU A 55 -25.43 14.59 10.25
CA GLU A 55 -24.38 14.41 11.25
C GLU A 55 -24.42 13.02 11.91
N GLU A 56 -25.61 12.50 12.21
CA GLU A 56 -25.79 11.16 12.77
C GLU A 56 -25.41 10.06 11.77
N GLN A 57 -25.81 10.18 10.50
CA GLN A 57 -25.42 9.25 9.44
C GLN A 57 -23.90 9.24 9.23
N ASN A 58 -23.25 10.40 9.28
CA ASN A 58 -21.79 10.52 9.18
C ASN A 58 -21.06 9.88 10.36
N LYS A 59 -21.57 10.10 11.58
CA LYS A 59 -21.04 9.46 12.78
C LYS A 59 -21.19 7.95 12.69
N ASN A 60 -22.32 7.44 12.19
CA ASN A 60 -22.56 6.01 12.00
C ASN A 60 -21.62 5.40 10.96
N TRP A 61 -21.41 6.06 9.82
CA TRP A 61 -20.46 5.59 8.81
C TRP A 61 -19.02 5.57 9.32
N MET A 62 -18.56 6.65 9.98
CA MET A 62 -17.23 6.69 10.59
C MET A 62 -17.03 5.63 11.67
N MET A 63 -18.05 5.37 12.50
CA MET A 63 -18.00 4.29 13.51
C MET A 63 -17.91 2.90 12.85
N LYS A 64 -18.68 2.65 11.79
CA LYS A 64 -18.59 1.42 11.01
C LYS A 64 -17.21 1.26 10.39
N LEU A 65 -16.69 2.32 9.76
CA LEU A 65 -15.36 2.35 9.15
C LEU A 65 -14.26 2.05 10.17
N GLU A 66 -14.35 2.57 11.39
CA GLU A 66 -13.40 2.24 12.46
C GLU A 66 -13.49 0.78 12.93
N GLY A 67 -14.67 0.17 12.87
CA GLY A 67 -14.86 -1.27 13.07
C GLY A 67 -14.14 -2.07 12.01
N GLU A 68 -14.46 -1.81 10.73
CA GLU A 68 -13.88 -2.50 9.58
C GLU A 68 -12.36 -2.28 9.47
N TRP A 69 -11.87 -1.12 9.90
CA TRP A 69 -10.44 -0.82 9.99
C TRP A 69 -9.69 -1.79 10.92
N LYS A 70 -10.31 -2.24 12.03
CA LYS A 70 -9.69 -3.21 12.94
C LYS A 70 -9.56 -4.58 12.28
N ASP A 71 -10.60 -5.00 11.56
CA ASP A 71 -10.59 -6.28 10.83
C ASP A 71 -9.55 -6.24 9.71
N PHE A 72 -9.52 -5.14 8.95
CA PHE A 72 -8.55 -4.91 7.89
C PHE A 72 -7.11 -4.93 8.43
N THR A 73 -6.82 -4.19 9.50
CA THR A 73 -5.46 -4.17 10.08
C THR A 73 -5.04 -5.52 10.66
N SER A 74 -5.98 -6.28 11.22
CA SER A 74 -5.73 -7.66 11.67
C SER A 74 -5.39 -8.56 10.48
N SER A 75 -6.05 -8.39 9.33
CA SER A 75 -5.73 -9.11 8.10
C SER A 75 -4.31 -8.80 7.60
N LEU A 76 -3.90 -7.52 7.63
CA LEU A 76 -2.54 -7.11 7.25
C LEU A 76 -1.45 -7.70 8.14
N GLU A 77 -1.71 -7.77 9.46
CA GLU A 77 -0.81 -8.41 10.41
C GLU A 77 -0.68 -9.92 10.11
N ASN A 78 -1.78 -10.59 9.79
CA ASN A 78 -1.75 -11.99 9.38
C ASN A 78 -1.00 -12.22 8.06
N ASP A 79 -1.23 -11.39 7.04
CA ASP A 79 -0.50 -11.48 5.77
C ASP A 79 1.01 -11.30 5.96
N LYS A 80 1.40 -10.38 6.85
CA LYS A 80 2.80 -10.15 7.19
C LYS A 80 3.43 -11.37 7.84
N ILE A 81 2.70 -12.05 8.74
CA ILE A 81 3.17 -13.30 9.36
C ILE A 81 3.36 -14.38 8.30
N ILE A 82 2.38 -14.56 7.41
CA ILE A 82 2.46 -15.53 6.30
C ILE A 82 3.66 -15.22 5.41
N TRP A 83 3.82 -13.95 5.02
CA TRP A 83 4.94 -13.50 4.19
C TRP A 83 6.30 -13.79 4.87
N ILE A 84 6.43 -13.58 6.18
CA ILE A 84 7.64 -13.91 6.93
C ILE A 84 7.93 -15.42 6.88
N GLN A 85 6.90 -16.26 7.09
CA GLN A 85 7.05 -17.71 7.05
C GLN A 85 7.47 -18.22 5.66
N GLU A 86 6.96 -17.60 4.60
CA GLU A 86 7.39 -17.90 3.23
C GLU A 86 8.85 -17.50 3.00
N LYS A 87 9.25 -16.30 3.45
CA LYS A 87 10.65 -15.86 3.36
C LYS A 87 11.61 -16.66 4.22
N ASP A 88 11.14 -17.24 5.31
CA ASP A 88 11.93 -18.18 6.10
C ASP A 88 12.26 -19.46 5.34
N LYS A 89 11.38 -19.92 4.44
CA LYS A 89 11.64 -21.07 3.56
C LYS A 89 12.56 -20.69 2.40
N GLU A 90 12.33 -19.52 1.79
CA GLU A 90 13.21 -18.99 0.73
C GLU A 90 14.63 -18.70 1.24
N TRP A 91 14.80 -18.48 2.55
CA TRP A 91 16.09 -18.21 3.16
C TRP A 91 17.11 -19.34 2.94
N GLU A 92 16.68 -20.59 3.13
CA GLU A 92 17.53 -21.76 2.96
C GLU A 92 17.99 -21.89 1.51
N GLN A 93 17.05 -21.76 0.58
CA GLN A 93 17.33 -21.76 -0.87
C GLN A 93 18.28 -20.63 -1.26
N TRP A 94 18.10 -19.44 -0.70
CA TRP A 94 18.99 -18.31 -0.96
C TRP A 94 20.41 -18.59 -0.46
N LEU A 95 20.57 -19.18 0.73
CA LEU A 95 21.88 -19.57 1.24
C LEU A 95 22.54 -20.63 0.36
N GLU A 96 21.80 -21.59 -0.17
CA GLU A 96 22.32 -22.58 -1.12
C GLU A 96 22.80 -21.92 -2.43
N ILE A 97 22.01 -21.00 -2.98
CA ILE A 97 22.39 -20.23 -4.18
C ILE A 97 23.66 -19.41 -3.91
N MET A 98 23.77 -18.78 -2.74
CA MET A 98 24.98 -18.06 -2.36
C MET A 98 26.17 -19.01 -2.21
N GLN A 99 25.99 -20.14 -1.52
CA GLN A 99 27.01 -21.17 -1.38
C GLN A 99 27.53 -21.63 -2.75
N GLU A 100 26.65 -21.93 -3.69
CA GLU A 100 27.02 -22.35 -5.04
C GLU A 100 27.73 -21.24 -5.82
N LYS A 101 27.17 -20.02 -5.80
CA LYS A 101 27.75 -18.83 -6.46
C LYS A 101 29.19 -18.60 -6.01
N TRP A 102 29.42 -18.64 -4.70
CA TRP A 102 30.72 -18.31 -4.11
C TRP A 102 31.69 -19.50 -4.09
N THR A 103 31.20 -20.74 -4.13
CA THR A 103 32.06 -21.93 -4.28
C THR A 103 32.62 -22.02 -5.70
N HIS A 104 31.79 -21.78 -6.72
CA HIS A 104 32.18 -21.77 -8.15
C HIS A 104 32.43 -20.34 -8.65
N PHE A 105 33.12 -19.55 -7.83
CA PHE A 105 33.35 -18.13 -8.05
C PHE A 105 34.11 -17.85 -9.38
N ASP A 106 34.87 -18.82 -9.89
CA ASP A 106 35.56 -18.76 -11.19
C ASP A 106 34.61 -18.85 -12.42
N LYS A 107 33.48 -19.57 -12.29
CA LYS A 107 32.49 -19.80 -13.36
C LYS A 107 31.33 -18.79 -13.33
N ASN A 108 30.94 -18.35 -12.13
CA ASN A 108 29.73 -17.57 -11.91
C ASN A 108 29.98 -16.06 -11.79
N LEU A 109 31.23 -15.61 -12.01
CA LEU A 109 31.56 -14.19 -11.94
C LEU A 109 31.20 -13.43 -13.21
N ASN A 110 30.91 -12.15 -13.01
CA ASN A 110 31.03 -11.20 -14.10
C ASN A 110 32.47 -11.24 -14.66
N PRO A 111 32.67 -11.45 -15.97
CA PRO A 111 33.99 -11.55 -16.59
C PRO A 111 34.91 -10.36 -16.27
N THR A 112 34.36 -9.15 -16.15
CA THR A 112 35.12 -7.95 -15.81
C THR A 112 35.71 -8.03 -14.41
N TYR A 113 34.93 -8.52 -13.44
CA TYR A 113 35.42 -8.63 -12.06
C TYR A 113 36.38 -9.81 -11.91
N LYS A 114 36.19 -10.90 -12.68
CA LYS A 114 37.10 -12.04 -12.69
C LYS A 114 38.48 -11.59 -13.17
N ASN A 115 38.53 -10.92 -14.32
CA ASN A 115 39.76 -10.39 -14.87
C ASN A 115 40.44 -9.37 -13.94
N TYR A 116 39.66 -8.56 -13.21
CA TYR A 116 40.20 -7.64 -12.22
C TYR A 116 40.92 -8.39 -11.09
N ILE A 117 40.30 -9.43 -10.51
CA ILE A 117 40.91 -10.21 -9.43
C ILE A 117 42.16 -10.94 -9.92
N LEU A 118 42.08 -11.64 -11.06
CA LEU A 118 43.23 -12.37 -11.62
C LEU A 118 44.43 -11.48 -11.90
N LYS A 119 44.18 -10.30 -12.50
CA LYS A 119 45.22 -9.32 -12.76
C LYS A 119 45.84 -8.80 -11.46
N LYS A 120 45.03 -8.63 -10.42
CA LYS A 120 45.51 -8.15 -9.12
C LYS A 120 46.26 -9.25 -8.36
N SER A 121 45.86 -10.51 -8.53
CA SER A 121 46.37 -11.66 -7.79
C SER A 121 47.59 -12.34 -8.41
N SER A 122 48.12 -11.84 -9.53
CA SER A 122 49.27 -12.45 -10.22
C SER A 122 50.54 -12.50 -9.37
N GLU A 123 50.65 -11.62 -8.36
CA GLU A 123 51.80 -11.53 -7.46
C GLU A 123 51.43 -11.88 -6.00
N TRP A 124 50.19 -12.33 -5.75
CA TRP A 124 49.71 -12.56 -4.40
C TRP A 124 50.34 -13.81 -3.78
N ASP A 125 50.78 -13.65 -2.53
CA ASP A 125 51.10 -14.78 -1.67
C ASP A 125 49.88 -15.22 -0.85
N ASN A 126 50.08 -16.19 0.06
CA ASN A 126 48.99 -16.69 0.91
C ASN A 126 48.40 -15.58 1.81
N VAL A 127 49.22 -14.62 2.26
CA VAL A 127 48.79 -13.53 3.14
C VAL A 127 47.89 -12.57 2.37
N ASP A 128 48.24 -12.27 1.12
CA ASP A 128 47.41 -11.42 0.25
C ASP A 128 46.04 -12.06 -0.04
N TRP A 129 46.01 -13.37 -0.32
CA TRP A 129 44.75 -14.11 -0.52
C TRP A 129 43.86 -14.12 0.73
N GLU A 130 44.46 -14.35 1.90
CA GLU A 130 43.75 -14.28 3.17
C GLU A 130 43.21 -12.88 3.45
N TYR A 131 44.01 -11.85 3.18
CA TYR A 131 43.59 -10.46 3.33
C TYR A 131 42.41 -10.14 2.42
N TRP A 132 42.49 -10.49 1.13
CA TRP A 132 41.42 -10.26 0.17
C TRP A 132 40.12 -10.97 0.56
N ALA A 133 40.20 -12.24 0.97
CA ALA A 133 39.04 -13.03 1.36
C ALA A 133 38.31 -12.42 2.57
N ASN A 134 39.06 -11.89 3.53
CA ASN A 134 38.51 -11.24 4.73
C ASN A 134 38.05 -9.79 4.51
N THR A 135 38.38 -9.17 3.38
CA THR A 135 38.06 -7.76 3.10
C THR A 135 37.13 -7.62 1.90
N GLU A 136 37.67 -7.54 0.69
CA GLU A 136 36.91 -7.30 -0.54
C GLU A 136 35.86 -8.39 -0.78
N TRP A 137 36.24 -9.66 -0.62
CA TRP A 137 35.31 -10.76 -0.86
C TRP A 137 34.17 -10.79 0.16
N HIS A 138 34.52 -10.54 1.43
CA HIS A 138 33.57 -10.36 2.52
C HIS A 138 32.57 -9.23 2.24
N GLU A 139 33.03 -8.09 1.71
CA GLU A 139 32.19 -6.96 1.34
C GLU A 139 31.26 -7.26 0.16
N LEU A 140 31.70 -8.07 -0.81
CA LEU A 140 30.83 -8.48 -1.90
C LEU A 140 29.69 -9.36 -1.43
N MET A 141 29.97 -10.32 -0.54
CA MET A 141 28.91 -11.12 0.09
C MET A 141 27.95 -10.23 0.90
N GLU A 142 28.48 -9.22 1.61
CA GLU A 142 27.65 -8.22 2.32
C GLU A 142 26.73 -7.46 1.36
N LYS A 143 27.21 -7.13 0.15
CA LYS A 143 26.41 -6.47 -0.88
C LYS A 143 25.27 -7.35 -1.39
N ASP A 144 25.53 -8.63 -1.64
CA ASP A 144 24.48 -9.58 -2.03
C ASP A 144 23.39 -9.70 -0.96
N TRP A 145 23.81 -9.82 0.31
CA TRP A 145 22.90 -9.81 1.45
C TRP A 145 22.04 -8.54 1.50
N LYS A 146 22.67 -7.36 1.39
CA LYS A 146 21.96 -6.07 1.39
C LYS A 146 20.95 -5.97 0.25
N ASN A 147 21.31 -6.45 -0.94
CA ASN A 147 20.42 -6.46 -2.11
C ASN A 147 19.21 -7.37 -1.88
N TRP A 148 19.43 -8.60 -1.40
CA TRP A 148 18.35 -9.54 -1.09
C TRP A 148 17.40 -8.96 -0.02
N MET A 149 17.96 -8.40 1.04
CA MET A 149 17.20 -7.79 2.12
C MET A 149 16.40 -6.55 1.66
N TYR A 150 16.98 -5.74 0.77
CA TYR A 150 16.29 -4.61 0.16
C TYR A 150 15.11 -5.06 -0.71
N GLY A 151 15.31 -6.05 -1.58
CA GLY A 151 14.25 -6.63 -2.41
C GLY A 151 13.09 -7.17 -1.59
N ASN A 152 13.40 -7.86 -0.49
CA ASN A 152 12.42 -8.36 0.46
C ASN A 152 11.65 -7.24 1.17
N LYS A 153 12.32 -6.17 1.63
CA LYS A 153 11.63 -5.03 2.22
C LYS A 153 10.67 -4.38 1.23
N LEU A 154 11.10 -4.23 -0.02
CA LEU A 154 10.28 -3.66 -1.08
C LEU A 154 9.04 -4.52 -1.36
N SER A 155 9.22 -5.85 -1.43
CA SER A 155 8.13 -6.81 -1.61
C SER A 155 7.08 -6.71 -0.48
N LEU A 156 7.51 -6.75 0.78
CA LEU A 156 6.62 -6.60 1.92
C LEU A 156 5.88 -5.26 1.91
N ASN A 157 6.60 -4.16 1.65
CA ASN A 157 5.99 -2.84 1.58
C ASN A 157 4.91 -2.80 0.48
N LYS A 158 5.20 -3.36 -0.70
CA LYS A 158 4.27 -3.42 -1.83
C LYS A 158 3.02 -4.23 -1.51
N LEU A 159 3.16 -5.37 -0.83
CA LEU A 159 2.02 -6.18 -0.38
C LEU A 159 1.07 -5.35 0.49
N ILE A 160 1.60 -4.69 1.52
CA ILE A 160 0.81 -3.87 2.44
C ILE A 160 0.23 -2.63 1.75
N ASP A 161 1.03 -1.94 0.91
CA ASP A 161 0.58 -0.77 0.15
C ASP A 161 -0.59 -1.10 -0.78
N ASN A 162 -0.50 -2.21 -1.52
CA ASN A 162 -1.56 -2.61 -2.43
C ASN A 162 -2.86 -2.91 -1.69
N LYS A 163 -2.79 -3.65 -0.56
CA LYS A 163 -3.98 -3.94 0.24
C LYS A 163 -4.60 -2.69 0.84
N TRP A 164 -3.76 -1.78 1.35
CA TRP A 164 -4.21 -0.49 1.88
C TRP A 164 -4.92 0.34 0.83
N ILE A 165 -4.29 0.55 -0.32
CA ILE A 165 -4.84 1.36 -1.42
C ILE A 165 -6.16 0.76 -1.91
N ASN A 166 -6.22 -0.56 -2.12
CA ASN A 166 -7.44 -1.21 -2.59
C ASN A 166 -8.57 -1.05 -1.57
N TRP A 167 -8.32 -1.37 -0.30
CA TRP A 167 -9.31 -1.27 0.75
C TRP A 167 -9.78 0.17 0.97
N SER A 168 -8.88 1.15 0.98
CA SER A 168 -9.27 2.56 1.12
C SER A 168 -10.14 3.02 -0.05
N ASN A 169 -9.78 2.64 -1.28
CA ASN A 169 -10.55 3.00 -2.47
C ASN A 169 -11.93 2.34 -2.47
N GLU A 170 -12.02 1.06 -2.08
CA GLU A 170 -13.29 0.34 -1.93
C GLU A 170 -14.20 1.04 -0.92
N LYS A 171 -13.66 1.45 0.23
CA LYS A 171 -14.45 2.15 1.27
C LYS A 171 -14.91 3.54 0.87
N MET A 172 -14.07 4.27 0.12
CA MET A 172 -14.47 5.55 -0.44
C MET A 172 -15.58 5.38 -1.50
N ALA A 173 -15.50 4.33 -2.33
CA ALA A 173 -16.51 4.03 -3.34
C ALA A 173 -17.85 3.58 -2.72
N GLU A 174 -17.82 2.69 -1.72
CA GLU A 174 -19.01 2.29 -0.95
C GLU A 174 -19.73 3.51 -0.38
N TRP A 175 -18.97 4.45 0.17
CA TRP A 175 -19.50 5.69 0.73
C TRP A 175 -20.15 6.58 -0.35
N LEU A 176 -19.46 6.84 -1.48
CA LEU A 176 -20.00 7.66 -2.57
C LEU A 176 -21.31 7.09 -3.12
N ILE A 177 -21.42 5.76 -3.24
CA ILE A 177 -22.65 5.09 -3.70
C ILE A 177 -23.78 5.30 -2.70
N GLN A 178 -23.52 5.24 -1.40
CA GLN A 178 -24.52 5.45 -0.36
C GLN A 178 -25.10 6.88 -0.44
N GLU A 179 -24.25 7.90 -0.53
CA GLU A 179 -24.71 9.30 -0.64
C GLU A 179 -25.58 9.53 -1.89
N LEU A 180 -25.17 8.97 -3.04
CA LEU A 180 -25.92 9.08 -4.29
C LEU A 180 -27.28 8.38 -4.22
N ASN A 181 -27.38 7.26 -3.49
CA ASN A 181 -28.62 6.53 -3.33
C ASN A 181 -29.59 7.24 -2.36
N ASP A 182 -29.06 7.84 -1.29
CA ASP A 182 -29.85 8.61 -0.32
C ASP A 182 -30.45 9.87 -0.97
N GLU A 183 -29.69 10.53 -1.86
CA GLU A 183 -30.19 11.66 -2.64
C GLU A 183 -31.30 11.25 -3.63
N LYS A 184 -31.09 10.17 -4.40
CA LYS A 184 -32.13 9.65 -5.32
C LYS A 184 -33.40 9.25 -4.57
N GLY A 185 -33.27 8.66 -3.37
CA GLY A 185 -34.39 8.34 -2.50
C GLY A 185 -35.18 9.59 -2.10
N SER A 186 -34.48 10.65 -1.70
CA SER A 186 -35.08 11.97 -1.40
C SER A 186 -35.86 12.53 -2.59
N TYR A 187 -35.29 12.53 -3.80
CA TYR A 187 -35.98 12.98 -5.02
C TYR A 187 -37.23 12.17 -5.34
N THR A 188 -37.22 10.84 -5.13
CA THR A 188 -38.42 10.02 -5.37
C THR A 188 -39.54 10.29 -4.36
N GLN A 189 -39.19 10.69 -3.14
CA GLN A 189 -40.14 10.99 -2.07
C GLN A 189 -40.76 12.38 -2.21
N THR A 190 -39.99 13.39 -2.64
CA THR A 190 -40.52 14.73 -2.93
C THR A 190 -41.41 14.73 -4.17
N THR A 191 -41.05 13.98 -5.21
CA THR A 191 -41.87 13.83 -6.42
C THR A 191 -43.20 13.11 -6.14
N GLN A 192 -43.26 12.22 -5.14
CA GLN A 192 -44.52 11.61 -4.68
C GLN A 192 -45.40 12.57 -3.86
N ASN A 193 -44.82 13.61 -3.25
CA ASN A 193 -45.54 14.58 -2.42
C ASN A 193 -46.03 15.83 -3.18
N GLY A 194 -45.88 15.88 -4.50
CA GLY A 194 -46.72 16.73 -5.36
C GLY A 194 -46.38 18.22 -5.41
N GLU A 195 -45.10 18.60 -5.32
CA GLU A 195 -44.66 19.96 -5.65
C GLU A 195 -43.62 19.91 -6.77
N LEU A 196 -44.04 20.42 -7.95
CA LEU A 196 -43.17 20.60 -9.11
C LEU A 196 -42.39 21.88 -8.89
N THR A 197 -41.20 21.74 -8.31
CA THR A 197 -40.37 22.90 -7.99
C THR A 197 -39.42 23.23 -9.14
N SER A 198 -39.12 24.52 -9.23
CA SER A 198 -38.48 25.19 -10.36
C SER A 198 -37.01 24.81 -10.53
N THR A 199 -36.44 25.21 -11.66
CA THR A 199 -35.02 25.03 -12.02
C THR A 199 -34.03 25.61 -11.00
N GLU A 200 -34.47 26.49 -10.09
CA GLU A 200 -33.66 27.07 -9.00
C GLU A 200 -33.39 26.07 -7.86
N GLU A 201 -34.37 25.25 -7.47
CA GLU A 201 -34.17 24.21 -6.44
C GLU A 201 -33.20 23.11 -6.89
N ASN A 202 -33.14 22.81 -8.19
CA ASN A 202 -32.14 21.88 -8.72
C ASN A 202 -30.72 22.43 -8.61
N ASN A 203 -30.51 23.75 -8.74
CA ASN A 203 -29.18 24.36 -8.56
C ASN A 203 -28.77 24.42 -7.09
N GLU A 204 -29.70 24.70 -6.17
CA GLU A 204 -29.44 24.70 -4.74
C GLU A 204 -29.17 23.30 -4.19
N ASN A 205 -29.89 22.27 -4.67
CA ASN A 205 -29.63 20.87 -4.30
C ASN A 205 -28.26 20.38 -4.79
N VAL A 206 -27.88 20.69 -6.03
CA VAL A 206 -26.54 20.34 -6.56
C VAL A 206 -25.43 21.07 -5.79
N SER A 207 -25.63 22.34 -5.44
CA SER A 207 -24.71 23.12 -4.59
C SER A 207 -24.56 22.51 -3.19
N SER A 208 -25.69 22.15 -2.56
CA SER A 208 -25.76 21.46 -1.26
C SER A 208 -25.02 20.13 -1.28
N LEU A 209 -25.23 19.31 -2.31
CA LEU A 209 -24.53 18.04 -2.48
C LEU A 209 -23.02 18.22 -2.67
N ASN A 210 -22.61 19.18 -3.51
CA ASN A 210 -21.20 19.48 -3.71
C ASN A 210 -20.51 19.90 -2.42
N ASN A 211 -21.17 20.73 -1.58
CA ASN A 211 -20.64 21.12 -0.28
C ASN A 211 -20.56 19.95 0.71
N LYS A 212 -21.55 19.03 0.69
CA LYS A 212 -21.53 17.79 1.50
C LYS A 212 -20.38 16.86 1.10
N ILE A 213 -20.18 16.65 -0.20
CA ILE A 213 -19.07 15.86 -0.74
C ILE A 213 -17.73 16.49 -0.36
N PHE A 214 -17.60 17.81 -0.48
CA PHE A 214 -16.36 18.53 -0.17
C PHE A 214 -15.96 18.40 1.30
N SER A 215 -16.87 18.69 2.24
CA SER A 215 -16.59 18.59 3.68
C SER A 215 -16.25 17.16 4.11
N LYS A 216 -16.92 16.16 3.54
CA LYS A 216 -16.64 14.76 3.84
C LYS A 216 -15.32 14.27 3.23
N ASN A 217 -14.95 14.77 2.06
CA ASN A 217 -13.64 14.49 1.49
C ASN A 217 -12.51 14.99 2.42
N GLU A 218 -12.67 16.17 3.03
CA GLU A 218 -11.72 16.67 4.04
C GLU A 218 -11.65 15.76 5.28
N GLN A 219 -12.79 15.26 5.76
CA GLN A 219 -12.81 14.30 6.87
C GLN A 219 -12.14 12.97 6.51
N TRP A 220 -12.37 12.48 5.30
CA TRP A 220 -11.73 11.27 4.77
C TRP A 220 -10.22 11.43 4.63
N GLU A 221 -9.74 12.54 4.09
CA GLU A 221 -8.31 12.84 3.97
C GLU A 221 -7.65 12.88 5.35
N ASN A 222 -8.24 13.62 6.29
CA ASN A 222 -7.77 13.69 7.67
C ASN A 222 -7.74 12.31 8.36
N TRP A 223 -8.73 11.47 8.08
CA TRP A 223 -8.78 10.11 8.61
C TRP A 223 -7.69 9.23 8.00
N THR A 224 -7.57 9.23 6.67
CA THR A 224 -6.61 8.46 5.88
C THR A 224 -5.17 8.81 6.27
N ASP A 225 -4.86 10.09 6.47
CA ASP A 225 -3.55 10.57 6.93
C ASP A 225 -3.15 10.01 8.30
N LYS A 226 -4.12 9.93 9.23
CA LYS A 226 -3.91 9.31 10.54
C LYS A 226 -3.66 7.81 10.39
N LYS A 227 -4.41 7.13 9.53
CA LYS A 227 -4.27 5.70 9.29
C LYS A 227 -2.98 5.34 8.57
N GLU A 228 -2.49 6.17 7.66
CA GLU A 228 -1.23 5.93 6.96
C GLU A 228 -0.04 5.88 7.93
N LYS A 229 -0.07 6.67 9.01
CA LYS A 229 0.93 6.58 10.09
C LYS A 229 0.90 5.22 10.78
N LEU A 230 -0.29 4.65 10.99
CA LEU A 230 -0.46 3.31 11.55
C LEU A 230 0.00 2.22 10.57
N ILE A 231 -0.32 2.34 9.27
CA ILE A 231 0.20 1.45 8.23
C ILE A 231 1.74 1.45 8.21
N LYS A 232 2.37 2.62 8.32
CA LYS A 232 3.83 2.75 8.41
C LYS A 232 4.39 2.01 9.64
N LYS A 233 3.67 2.01 10.77
CA LYS A 233 4.04 1.23 11.96
C LYS A 233 3.93 -0.28 11.70
N ILE A 234 2.82 -0.73 11.10
CA ILE A 234 2.58 -2.15 10.76
C ILE A 234 3.70 -2.69 9.85
N LYS A 235 4.14 -1.93 8.86
CA LYS A 235 5.25 -2.31 7.95
C LYS A 235 6.58 -2.53 8.66
N ASN A 236 6.77 -1.93 9.83
CA ASN A 236 8.06 -1.89 10.52
C ASN A 236 8.12 -2.70 11.82
N SER A 237 6.97 -3.05 12.41
CA SER A 237 6.91 -3.63 13.77
C SER A 237 7.64 -4.96 13.96
N ILE A 238 7.75 -5.80 12.93
CA ILE A 238 8.44 -7.12 12.99
C ILE A 238 9.68 -7.15 12.09
N TRP A 239 9.75 -6.24 11.13
CA TRP A 239 10.79 -6.25 10.10
C TRP A 239 12.21 -6.18 10.67
N SER A 240 12.43 -5.32 11.66
CA SER A 240 13.77 -5.11 12.24
C SER A 240 14.30 -6.36 12.93
N GLU A 241 13.45 -7.04 13.69
CA GLU A 241 13.81 -8.28 14.39
C GLU A 241 14.12 -9.40 13.39
N TRP A 242 13.24 -9.63 12.42
CA TRP A 242 13.46 -10.63 11.39
C TRP A 242 14.75 -10.37 10.60
N LYS A 243 14.99 -9.12 10.18
CA LYS A 243 16.23 -8.72 9.50
C LYS A 243 17.47 -9.01 10.34
N ASN A 244 17.45 -8.69 11.62
CA ASN A 244 18.58 -8.90 12.51
C ASN A 244 18.88 -10.39 12.71
N ASN A 245 17.84 -11.20 12.91
CA ASN A 245 17.96 -12.66 13.05
C ASN A 245 18.57 -13.29 11.80
N LYS A 246 18.09 -12.88 10.61
CA LYS A 246 18.64 -13.38 9.35
C LYS A 246 20.06 -12.87 9.10
N TYR A 247 20.40 -11.64 9.50
CA TYR A 247 21.77 -11.15 9.41
C TYR A 247 22.74 -11.94 10.29
N ALA A 248 22.32 -12.33 11.51
CA ALA A 248 23.14 -13.16 12.38
C ALA A 248 23.46 -14.52 11.73
N SER A 249 22.44 -15.17 11.16
CA SER A 249 22.60 -16.43 10.42
C SER A 249 23.48 -16.27 9.18
N PHE A 250 23.25 -15.22 8.37
CA PHE A 250 24.07 -14.88 7.22
C PHE A 250 25.54 -14.69 7.60
N ASN A 251 25.80 -13.87 8.63
CA ASN A 251 27.15 -13.54 9.06
C ASN A 251 27.87 -14.79 9.58
N GLN A 252 27.18 -15.64 10.34
CA GLN A 252 27.74 -16.92 10.78
C GLN A 252 28.11 -17.81 9.58
N TRP A 253 27.20 -17.97 8.62
CA TRP A 253 27.46 -18.73 7.40
C TRP A 253 28.68 -18.17 6.64
N ARG A 254 28.71 -16.86 6.38
CA ARG A 254 29.81 -16.18 5.68
C ARG A 254 31.15 -16.40 6.36
N GLN A 255 31.20 -16.24 7.69
CA GLN A 255 32.43 -16.43 8.47
C GLN A 255 32.93 -17.88 8.39
N CYS A 256 32.02 -18.86 8.49
CA CYS A 256 32.37 -20.27 8.30
C CYS A 256 32.86 -20.55 6.88
N PHE A 257 32.19 -19.99 5.88
CA PHE A 257 32.51 -20.16 4.47
C PHE A 257 33.91 -19.62 4.15
N ILE A 258 34.21 -18.37 4.52
CA ILE A 258 35.52 -17.74 4.28
C ILE A 258 36.63 -18.52 5.01
N LYS A 259 36.43 -18.87 6.30
CA LYS A 259 37.42 -19.66 7.05
C LYS A 259 37.71 -21.01 6.41
N LYS A 260 36.67 -21.69 5.91
CA LYS A 260 36.82 -22.96 5.19
C LYS A 260 37.64 -22.76 3.90
N TRP A 261 37.25 -21.76 3.10
CA TRP A 261 37.92 -21.42 1.84
C TRP A 261 39.40 -21.10 2.04
N ILE A 262 39.73 -20.35 3.10
CA ILE A 262 41.12 -20.03 3.47
C ILE A 262 41.91 -21.28 3.86
N ARG A 263 41.37 -22.07 4.79
CA ARG A 263 42.02 -23.29 5.29
C ARG A 263 42.33 -24.28 4.16
N GLU A 264 41.44 -24.36 3.18
CA GLU A 264 41.56 -25.27 2.04
C GLU A 264 42.33 -24.65 0.86
N LYS A 265 42.81 -23.41 0.99
CA LYS A 265 43.57 -22.69 -0.04
C LYS A 265 42.94 -22.76 -1.44
N GLN A 266 41.62 -22.58 -1.49
CA GLN A 266 40.81 -22.78 -2.70
C GLN A 266 41.22 -21.86 -3.88
N TRP A 267 42.00 -20.80 -3.62
CA TRP A 267 42.62 -19.98 -4.68
C TRP A 267 43.62 -20.74 -5.54
N GLU A 268 44.29 -21.78 -5.02
CA GLU A 268 45.22 -22.60 -5.81
C GLU A 268 44.51 -23.26 -7.00
N ILE A 269 43.24 -23.65 -6.81
CA ILE A 269 42.40 -24.20 -7.88
C ILE A 269 42.00 -23.11 -8.88
N MET A 270 41.72 -21.89 -8.40
CA MET A 270 41.34 -20.76 -9.27
C MET A 270 42.46 -20.35 -10.20
N VAL A 271 43.71 -20.32 -9.71
CA VAL A 271 44.89 -19.96 -10.51
C VAL A 271 45.27 -21.09 -11.47
N ASN A 272 45.24 -22.35 -11.02
CA ASN A 272 45.65 -23.49 -11.86
C ASN A 272 44.65 -23.84 -12.99
N ASN A 273 43.36 -23.49 -12.85
CA ASN A 273 42.37 -23.69 -13.91
C ASN A 273 42.55 -22.73 -15.10
N GLU A 274 43.47 -21.77 -15.05
CA GLU A 274 43.80 -20.87 -16.16
C GLU A 274 45.01 -21.31 -16.99
N GLU A 275 45.87 -22.18 -16.44
CA GLU A 275 47.05 -22.69 -17.14
C GLU A 275 46.73 -23.84 -18.13
N ASN A 276 45.48 -24.31 -18.15
CA ASN A 276 44.95 -25.33 -19.06
C ASN A 276 43.91 -24.76 -20.03
#